data_AF-A0A662BP84-F1
#
_entry.id   AF-A0A662BP84-F1
#
_cell.length_a   1.000
_cell.length_b   1.000
_cell.length_c   1.000
_cell.angle_alpha   90.00
_cell.angle_beta   90.00
_cell.angle_gamma   90.00
#
_symmetry.space_group_name_H-M   'P 1'
#
loop_
_entity.id
_entity.type
_entity.pdbx_description
1 polymer ?
#
loop_
_entity_poly.entity_id
_entity_poly.type
_entity_poly.pdbx_seq_one_letter_code
_entity_poly.pdbx_strand_id
1 'polypeptide(L)'
;MKYAIISDIHEDIISLRKVITHIKRTNANKLVCLGDITGFSALHHEHKDTKDANACIDLLKANCDIVVAGNHDLNIIGKLPSYLKRHKKSNSYNTWNTWSYKGEANAIISSENLDFLNQLPEYF
;
A
#
# COMPACT_ATOMS: atom_id res chain seq x y z
N MET A 1 -16.73 19.97 -3.94
CA MET A 1 -16.29 18.58 -4.20
C MET A 1 -15.57 18.07 -2.97
N LYS A 2 -15.97 16.92 -2.43
CA LYS A 2 -15.45 16.35 -1.17
C LYS A 2 -14.67 15.08 -1.46
N TYR A 3 -13.48 14.96 -0.92
CA TYR A 3 -12.63 13.77 -1.03
C TYR A 3 -12.56 13.07 0.31
N ALA A 4 -12.60 11.74 0.29
CA ALA A 4 -12.17 10.89 1.40
C ALA A 4 -10.77 10.36 1.07
N ILE A 5 -9.86 10.43 2.03
CA ILE A 5 -8.46 10.05 1.85
C ILE A 5 -8.13 9.02 2.94
N ILE A 6 -7.55 7.90 2.53
CA ILE A 6 -7.08 6.82 3.40
C ILE A 6 -5.63 6.48 3.05
N SER A 7 -4.89 5.91 3.98
CA SER A 7 -3.46 5.57 3.85
C SER A 7 -3.12 4.46 4.86
N ASP A 8 -1.94 3.85 4.71
CA ASP A 8 -1.32 2.97 5.71
C ASP A 8 -2.25 1.81 6.11
N ILE A 9 -2.71 1.06 5.11
CA ILE A 9 -3.66 -0.05 5.32
C ILE A 9 -2.98 -1.26 5.96
N HIS A 10 -1.74 -1.57 5.55
CA HIS A 10 -0.92 -2.66 6.08
C HIS A 10 -1.67 -3.99 6.26
N GLU A 11 -2.37 -4.43 5.21
CA GLU A 11 -3.14 -5.68 5.16
C GLU A 11 -4.32 -5.77 6.16
N ASP A 12 -4.73 -4.66 6.81
CA ASP A 12 -5.87 -4.63 7.74
C ASP A 12 -7.22 -4.58 7.01
N ILE A 13 -7.65 -5.74 6.52
CA ILE A 13 -8.92 -5.89 5.80
C ILE A 13 -10.14 -5.53 6.67
N ILE A 14 -10.07 -5.74 7.99
CA ILE A 14 -11.21 -5.47 8.88
C ILE A 14 -11.40 -3.97 9.07
N SER A 15 -10.34 -3.24 9.36
CA SER A 15 -10.40 -1.78 9.49
C SER A 15 -10.72 -1.12 8.15
N LEU A 16 -10.12 -1.59 7.04
CA LEU A 16 -10.42 -1.07 5.71
C LEU A 16 -11.91 -1.21 5.36
N ARG A 17 -12.53 -2.37 5.61
CA ARG A 17 -13.97 -2.57 5.39
C ARG A 17 -14.82 -1.61 6.20
N LYS A 18 -14.47 -1.39 7.48
CA LYS A 18 -15.19 -0.45 8.36
C LYS A 18 -15.07 0.98 7.83
N VAL A 19 -13.87 1.41 7.44
CA VAL A 19 -13.60 2.75 6.91
C VAL A 19 -14.34 2.98 5.60
N ILE A 20 -14.27 2.06 4.64
CA ILE A 20 -15.01 2.18 3.37
C ILE A 20 -16.52 2.22 3.61
N THR A 21 -17.04 1.39 4.51
CA THR A 21 -18.47 1.41 4.88
C THR A 21 -18.88 2.76 5.49
N HIS A 22 -18.02 3.34 6.33
CA HIS A 22 -18.24 4.67 6.88
C HIS A 22 -18.22 5.75 5.78
N ILE A 23 -17.22 5.74 4.91
CA ILE A 23 -17.06 6.69 3.81
C ILE A 23 -18.26 6.66 2.85
N LYS A 24 -18.82 5.48 2.55
CA LYS A 24 -20.04 5.33 1.74
C LYS A 24 -21.27 6.02 2.32
N ARG A 25 -21.29 6.26 3.64
CA ARG A 25 -22.36 7.00 4.32
C ARG A 25 -22.10 8.51 4.36
N THR A 26 -20.96 8.96 3.85
CA THR A 26 -20.62 10.38 3.73
C THR A 26 -20.93 10.88 2.31
N ASN A 27 -21.10 12.18 2.15
CA ASN A 27 -21.22 12.82 0.83
C ASN A 27 -19.85 13.01 0.14
N ALA A 28 -18.93 12.05 0.26
CA ALA A 28 -17.66 12.09 -0.46
C ALA A 28 -17.90 11.80 -1.96
N ASN A 29 -17.35 12.63 -2.83
CA ASN A 29 -17.43 12.47 -4.28
C ASN A 29 -16.36 11.53 -4.81
N LYS A 30 -15.24 11.41 -4.10
CA LYS A 30 -14.06 10.64 -4.50
C LYS A 30 -13.40 9.99 -3.28
N LEU A 31 -12.90 8.78 -3.45
CA LEU A 31 -12.08 8.06 -2.48
C LEU A 31 -10.65 7.88 -3.04
N VAL A 32 -9.67 8.30 -2.25
CA VAL A 32 -8.24 8.24 -2.61
C VAL A 32 -7.51 7.41 -1.56
N CYS A 33 -6.67 6.47 -2.01
CA CYS A 33 -5.75 5.72 -1.17
C CYS A 33 -4.31 6.16 -1.44
N LEU A 34 -3.58 6.53 -0.39
CA LEU A 34 -2.20 7.01 -0.46
C LEU A 34 -1.14 5.90 -0.42
N GLY A 35 -1.56 4.64 -0.43
CA GLY A 35 -0.66 3.49 -0.48
C GLY A 35 -0.42 2.85 0.89
N ASP A 36 0.68 2.11 0.96
CA ASP A 36 1.04 1.19 2.04
C ASP A 36 -0.12 0.22 2.32
N ILE A 37 -0.56 -0.39 1.22
CA ILE A 37 -1.60 -1.40 1.20
C ILE A 37 -1.08 -2.69 1.84
N THR A 38 0.18 -3.01 1.53
CA THR A 38 0.94 -4.15 2.03
C THR A 38 1.93 -3.74 3.13
N GLY A 39 2.72 -4.68 3.64
CA GLY A 39 3.79 -4.38 4.61
C GLY A 39 3.36 -4.60 6.05
N PHE A 40 2.63 -5.66 6.34
CA PHE A 40 2.30 -6.02 7.71
C PHE A 40 3.57 -6.32 8.52
N SER A 41 3.69 -5.72 9.71
CA SER A 41 4.74 -6.00 10.69
C SER A 41 4.15 -6.39 12.03
N ALA A 42 4.50 -7.57 12.56
CA ALA A 42 4.01 -8.03 13.86
C ALA A 42 4.51 -7.19 15.05
N LEU A 43 5.50 -6.32 14.83
CA LEU A 43 5.97 -5.36 15.84
C LEU A 43 5.08 -4.12 15.94
N HIS A 44 4.32 -3.82 14.89
CA HIS A 44 3.55 -2.57 14.75
C HIS A 44 2.05 -2.81 14.54
N HIS A 45 1.65 -4.04 14.26
CA HIS A 45 0.30 -4.39 13.86
C HIS A 45 -0.21 -5.61 14.63
N GLU A 46 -1.43 -5.52 15.13
CA GLU A 46 -2.04 -6.53 16.00
C GLU A 46 -2.91 -7.53 15.22
N HIS A 47 -3.34 -7.19 14.00
CA HIS A 47 -4.26 -7.97 13.17
C HIS A 47 -3.62 -9.15 12.42
N LYS A 48 -2.65 -9.84 13.04
CA LYS A 48 -1.89 -10.92 12.39
C LYS A 48 -2.78 -12.03 11.84
N ASP A 49 -3.80 -12.43 12.60
CA ASP A 49 -4.66 -13.56 12.25
C ASP A 49 -5.69 -13.22 11.16
N THR A 50 -5.93 -11.93 10.92
CA THR A 50 -6.91 -11.46 9.94
C THR A 50 -6.27 -10.71 8.77
N LYS A 51 -4.94 -10.59 8.75
CA LYS A 51 -4.25 -9.84 7.69
C LYS A 51 -4.49 -10.48 6.32
N ASP A 52 -4.82 -9.67 5.33
CA ASP A 52 -5.04 -10.14 3.96
C ASP A 52 -4.75 -9.05 2.93
N ALA A 53 -3.56 -9.13 2.32
CA ALA A 53 -3.12 -8.22 1.27
C ALA A 53 -4.03 -8.26 0.04
N ASN A 54 -4.44 -9.45 -0.41
CA ASN A 54 -5.25 -9.59 -1.62
C ASN A 54 -6.64 -8.98 -1.41
N ALA A 55 -7.29 -9.30 -0.29
CA ALA A 55 -8.61 -8.75 0.00
C ALA A 55 -8.57 -7.23 0.16
N CYS A 56 -7.48 -6.67 0.70
CA CYS A 56 -7.30 -5.22 0.76
C CYS A 56 -7.20 -4.61 -0.65
N ILE A 57 -6.34 -5.17 -1.50
CA ILE A 57 -6.16 -4.71 -2.88
C ILE A 57 -7.46 -4.80 -3.68
N ASP A 58 -8.17 -5.92 -3.61
CA ASP A 58 -9.44 -6.12 -4.31
C ASP A 58 -10.50 -5.11 -3.85
N LEU A 59 -10.54 -4.84 -2.54
CA LEU A 59 -11.47 -3.87 -1.97
C LEU A 59 -11.13 -2.43 -2.40
N LEU A 60 -9.85 -2.09 -2.50
CA LEU A 60 -9.41 -0.78 -3.03
C LEU A 60 -9.73 -0.65 -4.53
N LYS A 61 -9.42 -1.67 -5.36
CA LYS A 61 -9.77 -1.72 -6.79
C LYS A 61 -11.26 -1.47 -7.03
N ALA A 62 -12.12 -2.01 -6.17
CA ALA A 62 -13.57 -1.89 -6.32
C ALA A 62 -14.18 -0.56 -5.81
N ASN A 63 -13.47 0.21 -4.98
CA ASN A 63 -14.06 1.35 -4.27
C ASN A 63 -13.29 2.67 -4.36
N CYS A 64 -11.98 2.64 -4.64
CA CYS A 64 -11.16 3.85 -4.74
C CYS A 64 -11.14 4.37 -6.19
N ASP A 65 -11.18 5.69 -6.33
CA ASP A 65 -11.01 6.36 -7.62
C ASP A 65 -9.53 6.52 -7.97
N ILE A 66 -8.68 6.71 -6.95
CA ILE A 66 -7.24 6.91 -7.09
C ILE A 66 -6.54 6.08 -6.03
N VAL A 67 -5.52 5.35 -6.45
CA VAL A 67 -4.61 4.60 -5.58
C VAL A 67 -3.20 4.90 -6.06
N VAL A 68 -2.29 5.16 -5.11
CA VAL A 68 -0.86 5.37 -5.39
C VAL A 68 -0.05 4.33 -4.61
N ALA A 69 1.15 4.02 -5.07
CA ALA A 69 2.01 3.06 -4.38
C ALA A 69 2.70 3.72 -3.17
N GLY A 70 2.63 3.07 -2.01
CA GLY A 70 3.47 3.40 -0.86
C GLY A 70 4.82 2.67 -0.90
N ASN A 71 5.72 2.95 0.05
CA ASN A 71 7.03 2.31 0.07
C ASN A 71 6.98 0.81 0.38
N HIS A 72 5.98 0.34 1.12
CA HIS A 72 5.80 -1.09 1.38
C HIS A 72 5.29 -1.83 0.13
N ASP A 73 4.40 -1.18 -0.63
CA ASP A 73 3.90 -1.70 -1.90
C ASP A 73 5.01 -1.81 -2.95
N LEU A 74 5.92 -0.83 -2.97
CA LEU A 74 7.11 -0.86 -3.82
C LEU A 74 8.11 -1.94 -3.38
N ASN A 75 8.29 -2.13 -2.07
CA ASN A 75 9.20 -3.12 -1.52
C ASN A 75 8.78 -4.55 -1.89
N ILE A 76 7.49 -4.89 -1.76
CA ILE A 76 7.00 -6.24 -2.04
C ILE A 76 7.10 -6.61 -3.53
N ILE A 77 6.97 -5.65 -4.44
CA ILE A 77 7.17 -5.87 -5.89
C ILE A 77 8.65 -5.73 -6.31
N GLY A 78 9.57 -5.49 -5.37
CA GLY A 78 11.00 -5.34 -5.65
C GLY A 78 11.36 -4.11 -6.47
N LYS A 79 10.55 -3.04 -6.42
CA LYS A 79 10.73 -1.83 -7.21
C LYS A 79 11.33 -0.71 -6.36
N LEU A 80 12.38 -0.07 -6.85
CA LEU A 80 12.92 1.15 -6.23
C LEU A 80 12.04 2.36 -6.56
N PRO A 81 11.79 3.26 -5.59
CA PRO A 81 11.13 4.54 -5.81
C PRO A 81 11.76 5.33 -6.95
N SER A 82 10.94 5.95 -7.79
CA SER A 82 11.39 6.59 -9.01
C SER A 82 12.28 7.82 -8.73
N TYR A 83 12.06 8.54 -7.62
CA TYR A 83 12.91 9.66 -7.22
C TYR A 83 14.36 9.24 -6.93
N LEU A 84 14.59 8.03 -6.41
CA LEU A 84 15.93 7.51 -6.15
C LEU A 84 16.67 7.15 -7.44
N LYS A 85 15.95 6.76 -8.50
CA LYS A 85 16.55 6.48 -9.82
C LYS A 85 17.21 7.73 -10.42
N ARG A 86 16.78 8.92 -10.01
CA ARG A 86 17.30 10.22 -10.48
C ARG A 86 18.67 10.58 -9.88
N HIS A 87 19.07 9.93 -8.78
CA HIS A 87 20.34 10.15 -8.07
C HIS A 87 21.38 9.04 -8.30
N LYS A 88 21.49 8.50 -9.52
CA LYS A 88 22.53 7.53 -9.88
C LYS A 88 23.93 8.18 -9.96
N LYS A 89 24.60 8.33 -8.82
CA LYS A 89 26.07 8.48 -8.71
C LYS A 89 26.60 7.74 -7.46
N SER A 90 26.58 6.40 -7.49
CA SER A 90 27.68 5.52 -7.06
C SER A 90 27.17 4.09 -6.88
N ASN A 91 27.99 3.11 -7.28
CA ASN A 91 27.72 1.68 -7.30
C ASN A 91 27.75 1.02 -5.89
N SER A 92 27.09 1.59 -4.88
CA SER A 92 27.06 0.96 -3.55
C SER A 92 25.73 1.05 -2.78
N TYR A 93 24.63 1.44 -3.42
CA TYR A 93 23.32 1.49 -2.76
C TYR A 93 22.55 0.16 -2.91
N ASN A 94 23.09 -0.93 -2.34
CA ASN A 94 22.38 -2.21 -2.24
C ASN A 94 21.50 -2.32 -0.99
N THR A 95 21.20 -1.22 -0.32
CA THR A 95 20.28 -1.22 0.82
C THR A 95 19.46 0.06 0.79
N TRP A 96 18.16 -0.10 0.99
CA TRP A 96 17.19 0.95 1.28
C TRP A 96 17.61 1.72 2.56
N ASN A 97 18.55 2.66 2.45
CA ASN A 97 19.13 3.38 3.60
C ASN A 97 18.19 4.39 4.28
N THR A 98 16.91 4.44 3.86
CA THR A 98 15.89 5.35 4.41
C THR A 98 14.79 4.63 5.18
N TRP A 99 14.54 3.35 4.92
CA TRP A 99 13.47 2.57 5.57
C TRP A 99 13.91 1.13 5.84
N SER A 100 13.66 0.66 7.06
CA SER A 100 13.99 -0.70 7.48
C SER A 100 12.75 -1.57 7.41
N TYR A 101 12.74 -2.53 6.50
CA TYR A 101 11.69 -3.55 6.37
C TYR A 101 11.87 -4.73 7.36
N LYS A 102 12.78 -4.59 8.33
CA LYS A 102 13.05 -5.63 9.32
C LYS A 102 11.81 -5.85 10.19
N GLY A 103 11.27 -7.08 10.17
CA GLY A 103 10.09 -7.47 10.94
C GLY A 103 8.79 -7.46 10.15
N GLU A 104 8.82 -7.03 8.88
CA GLU A 104 7.70 -7.24 7.97
C GLU A 104 7.55 -8.72 7.62
N ALA A 105 6.30 -9.16 7.60
CA ALA A 105 5.95 -10.48 7.13
C ALA A 105 5.93 -10.49 5.60
N ASN A 106 6.36 -11.61 5.02
CA ASN A 106 6.13 -11.85 3.59
C ASN A 106 4.61 -12.00 3.37
N ALA A 107 4.00 -11.05 2.68
CA ALA A 107 2.60 -11.16 2.32
C ALA A 107 2.43 -12.22 1.23
N ILE A 108 1.38 -13.03 1.35
CA ILE A 108 0.96 -13.95 0.28
C ILE A 108 0.08 -13.13 -0.65
N ILE A 109 0.55 -12.89 -1.87
CA ILE A 109 -0.11 -12.04 -2.86
C ILE A 109 -0.22 -12.76 -4.20
N SER A 110 -1.37 -12.61 -4.88
CA SER A 110 -1.60 -13.20 -6.20
C SER A 110 -0.79 -12.49 -7.28
N SER A 111 -0.55 -13.15 -8.41
CA SER A 111 0.11 -12.52 -9.56
C SER A 111 -0.68 -11.32 -10.08
N GLU A 112 -2.01 -11.41 -10.14
CA GLU A 112 -2.87 -10.29 -10.55
C GLU A 112 -2.70 -9.08 -9.65
N ASN A 113 -2.64 -9.28 -8.33
CA ASN A 113 -2.51 -8.19 -7.38
C ASN A 113 -1.08 -7.64 -7.33
N LEU A 114 -0.06 -8.46 -7.59
CA LEU A 114 1.30 -7.98 -7.85
C LEU A 114 1.34 -7.08 -9.10
N ASP A 115 0.71 -7.50 -10.19
CA ASP A 115 0.64 -6.72 -11.43
C ASP A 115 -0.09 -5.39 -11.20
N PHE A 116 -1.17 -5.40 -10.41
CA PHE A 116 -1.86 -4.19 -10.00
C PHE A 116 -0.94 -3.24 -9.24
N LEU A 117 -0.24 -3.71 -8.20
CA LEU A 117 0.71 -2.89 -7.43
C LEU A 117 1.82 -2.31 -8.33
N ASN A 118 2.31 -3.09 -9.29
CA ASN A 118 3.35 -2.66 -10.23
C ASN A 118 2.89 -1.55 -11.18
N GLN A 119 1.59 -1.49 -11.48
CA GLN A 119 0.98 -0.47 -12.32
C GLN A 119 0.62 0.82 -11.55
N LEU A 120 0.63 0.78 -10.22
CA LEU A 120 0.29 1.96 -9.42
C LEU A 120 1.26 3.11 -9.69
N PRO A 121 0.76 4.34 -9.86
CA PRO A 121 1.60 5.50 -10.01
C PRO A 121 2.30 5.82 -8.69
N GLU A 122 3.48 6.42 -8.82
CA GLU A 122 4.21 7.04 -7.71
C GLU A 122 4.07 8.55 -7.87
N TYR A 123 3.71 9.26 -6.79
CA TYR A 123 3.65 10.73 -6.79
C TYR A 123 4.65 11.27 -5.76
N PHE A 124 5.60 12.08 -6.24
CA PHE A 124 6.66 12.72 -5.46
C PHE A 124 6.63 14.23 -5.69
#